data_AF-A0A2N4SG76-F1
#
_entry.id   AF-A0A2N4SG76-F1
#
_cell.length_a   1.000
_cell.length_b   1.000
_cell.length_c   1.000
_cell.angle_alpha   90.00
_cell.angle_beta   90.00
_cell.angle_gamma   90.00
#
_symmetry.space_group_name_H-M   'P 1'
#
loop_
_entity.id
_entity.type
_entity.pdbx_description
1 polymer ?
#
loop_
_entity_poly.entity_id
_entity_poly.type
_entity_poly.pdbx_seq_one_letter_code
_entity_poly.pdbx_strand_id
1 'polypeptide(L)'
;MKKSKPASSPKSFDLKQHWHWGRGMRQLRIADFLKDGRLLVPGDLTGEGPATDDGTGALRTVGGVQVGSADYATGLMWVGRKLREGDLPSKKPQA
;
A
#
# COMPACT_ATOMS: atom_id res chain seq x y z
N MET A 1 -11.89 0.62 43.27
CA MET A 1 -10.82 1.04 42.34
C MET A 1 -11.07 0.43 40.97
N LYS A 2 -11.37 1.25 39.94
CA LYS A 2 -11.59 0.77 38.55
C LYS A 2 -10.22 0.53 37.91
N LYS A 3 -9.87 -0.72 37.60
CA LYS A 3 -8.65 -1.07 36.85
C LYS A 3 -8.88 -0.81 35.36
N SER A 4 -8.18 0.17 34.82
CA SER A 4 -8.16 0.52 33.39
C SER A 4 -7.66 -0.66 32.57
N LYS A 5 -8.37 -1.01 31.48
CA LYS A 5 -7.90 -2.00 30.52
C LYS A 5 -6.63 -1.48 29.83
N PRO A 6 -5.56 -2.28 29.69
CA PRO A 6 -4.37 -1.86 28.98
C PRO A 6 -4.73 -1.54 27.53
N ALA A 7 -4.25 -0.41 27.04
CA ALA A 7 -4.39 -0.01 25.64
C ALA A 7 -3.87 -1.14 24.75
N SER A 8 -4.66 -1.53 23.74
CA SER A 8 -4.24 -2.46 22.69
C SER A 8 -2.89 -2.00 22.17
N SER A 9 -1.85 -2.81 22.37
CA SER A 9 -0.56 -2.60 21.73
C SER A 9 -0.77 -2.48 20.21
N PRO A 10 -0.02 -1.60 19.51
CA PRO A 10 -0.09 -1.56 18.06
C PRO A 10 0.31 -2.94 17.55
N LYS A 11 -0.60 -3.61 16.84
CA LYS A 11 -0.30 -4.89 16.17
C LYS A 11 1.00 -4.69 15.40
N SER A 12 1.99 -5.50 15.70
CA SER A 12 3.27 -5.54 15.00
C SER A 12 2.98 -5.49 13.50
N PHE A 13 3.54 -4.51 12.80
CA PHE A 13 3.36 -4.34 11.36
C PHE A 13 3.79 -5.64 10.65
N ASP A 14 2.81 -6.45 10.25
CA ASP A 14 3.05 -7.73 9.61
C ASP A 14 3.35 -7.47 8.13
N LEU A 15 4.64 -7.30 7.83
CA LEU A 15 5.15 -7.09 6.47
C LEU A 15 4.63 -8.12 5.46
N LYS A 16 4.35 -9.36 5.87
CA LYS A 16 3.82 -10.40 4.98
C LYS A 16 2.37 -10.16 4.59
N GLN A 17 1.57 -9.57 5.48
CA GLN A 17 0.17 -9.21 5.20
C GLN A 17 0.04 -8.05 4.21
N HIS A 18 1.12 -7.29 4.04
CA HIS A 18 1.17 -6.14 3.15
C HIS A 18 1.84 -6.46 1.80
N TRP A 19 2.10 -7.74 1.48
CA TRP A 19 2.67 -8.13 0.19
C TRP A 19 1.63 -8.74 -0.75
N HIS A 20 1.28 -7.99 -1.78
CA HIS A 20 0.49 -8.46 -2.92
C HIS A 20 1.27 -8.27 -4.21
N TRP A 21 1.23 -9.25 -5.10
CA TRP A 21 1.85 -9.21 -6.43
C TRP A 21 3.37 -8.91 -6.44
N GLY A 22 4.10 -9.32 -5.39
CA GLY A 22 5.54 -9.04 -5.28
C GLY A 22 5.86 -7.57 -4.96
N ARG A 23 4.95 -6.86 -4.30
CA ARG A 23 5.06 -5.44 -3.94
C ARG A 23 4.83 -5.21 -2.46
N GLY A 24 5.58 -4.28 -1.88
CA GLY A 24 5.33 -3.68 -0.56
C GLY A 24 4.14 -2.74 -0.62
N MET A 25 2.97 -3.20 -0.18
CA MET A 25 1.74 -2.41 -0.18
C MET A 25 1.69 -1.49 1.03
N ARG A 26 1.25 -0.26 0.81
CA ARG A 26 0.89 0.69 1.86
C ARG A 26 -0.53 1.18 1.64
N GLN A 27 -1.27 1.33 2.73
CA GLN A 27 -2.57 1.97 2.68
C GLN A 27 -2.41 3.50 2.73
N LEU A 28 -3.19 4.19 1.91
CA LEU A 28 -3.20 5.64 1.74
C LEU A 28 -4.65 6.13 1.64
N ARG A 29 -4.88 7.42 1.88
CA ARG A 29 -6.18 8.04 1.61
C ARG A 29 -6.24 8.51 0.16
N ILE A 30 -7.34 8.26 -0.51
CA ILE A 30 -7.56 8.69 -1.90
C ILE A 30 -7.56 10.21 -2.01
N ALA A 31 -8.14 10.91 -1.02
CA ALA A 31 -8.26 12.37 -1.02
C ALA A 31 -6.92 13.11 -1.15
N ASP A 32 -5.84 12.54 -0.63
CA ASP A 32 -4.50 13.15 -0.68
C ASP A 32 -3.89 13.12 -2.10
N PHE A 33 -4.49 12.35 -3.01
CA PHE A 33 -4.00 12.09 -4.37
C PHE A 33 -5.05 12.40 -5.45
N LEU A 34 -6.21 12.92 -5.05
CA LEU A 34 -7.23 13.41 -5.97
C LEU A 34 -6.85 14.83 -6.43
N LYS A 35 -6.67 14.99 -7.74
CA LYS A 35 -6.46 16.29 -8.38
C LYS A 35 -7.46 16.45 -9.52
N ASP A 36 -8.28 17.49 -9.45
CA ASP A 36 -9.31 17.79 -10.47
C ASP A 36 -10.23 16.58 -10.76
N GLY A 37 -10.59 15.84 -9.71
CA GLY A 37 -11.43 14.64 -9.81
C GLY A 37 -10.74 13.39 -10.35
N ARG A 38 -9.43 13.44 -10.60
CA ARG A 38 -8.63 12.30 -11.06
C ARG A 38 -7.65 11.85 -9.98
N LEU A 39 -7.66 10.55 -9.71
CA LEU A 39 -6.70 9.94 -8.81
C LEU A 39 -5.35 9.80 -9.52
N LEU A 40 -4.30 10.44 -8.98
CA LEU A 40 -2.94 10.39 -9.49
C LEU A 40 -1.96 10.04 -8.38
N VAL A 41 -1.38 8.85 -8.47
CA VAL A 41 -0.37 8.35 -7.53
C VAL A 41 1.03 8.58 -8.12
N PRO A 42 1.93 9.31 -7.44
CA PRO A 42 3.30 9.54 -7.89
C PRO A 42 4.13 8.25 -8.01
N GLY A 43 5.10 8.27 -8.93
CA GLY A 43 6.02 7.14 -9.16
C GLY A 43 6.88 6.76 -7.96
N ASP A 44 7.18 7.71 -7.07
CA ASP A 44 7.95 7.44 -5.85
C ASP A 44 7.23 6.46 -4.91
N LEU A 45 5.89 6.39 -4.98
CA LEU A 45 5.09 5.48 -4.17
C LEU A 45 4.93 4.11 -4.81
N THR A 46 4.94 4.02 -6.14
CA THR A 46 4.73 2.77 -6.89
C THR A 46 6.04 2.05 -7.23
N GLY A 47 7.15 2.80 -7.31
CA GLY A 47 8.46 2.32 -7.74
C GLY A 47 8.56 1.95 -9.24
N GLU A 48 7.53 2.26 -10.04
CA GLU A 48 7.46 1.94 -11.47
C GLU A 48 7.16 3.17 -12.33
N GLY A 49 6.45 4.15 -11.77
CA GLY A 49 6.00 5.34 -12.48
C GLY A 49 4.64 5.83 -11.96
N PRO A 50 4.17 7.01 -12.40
CA PRO A 50 2.87 7.51 -11.99
C PRO A 50 1.77 6.51 -12.36
N ALA A 51 0.78 6.38 -11.48
CA ALA A 51 -0.35 5.48 -11.66
C ALA A 51 -1.67 6.22 -11.47
N THR A 52 -2.68 5.81 -12.22
CA THR A 52 -4.04 6.31 -12.15
C THR A 52 -5.01 5.16 -12.00
N ASP A 53 -6.20 5.44 -11.49
CA ASP A 53 -7.30 4.48 -11.51
C ASP A 53 -7.77 4.25 -12.96
N ASP A 54 -7.99 2.99 -13.34
CA ASP A 54 -8.52 2.59 -14.65
C ASP A 54 -10.06 2.62 -14.73
N GLY A 55 -10.72 3.10 -13.68
CA GLY A 55 -12.17 3.20 -13.56
C GLY A 55 -12.82 1.95 -12.97
N THR A 56 -12.04 0.90 -12.74
CA THR A 56 -12.49 -0.32 -12.01
C THR A 56 -11.99 -0.36 -10.57
N GLY A 57 -11.25 0.67 -10.14
CA GLY A 57 -10.56 0.70 -8.86
C GLY A 57 -9.17 0.08 -8.92
N ALA A 58 -8.65 -0.31 -10.08
CA ALA A 58 -7.27 -0.78 -10.22
C ALA A 58 -6.33 0.38 -10.55
N LEU A 59 -5.26 0.52 -9.76
CA LEU A 59 -4.24 1.54 -10.01
C LEU A 59 -3.21 0.98 -10.99
N ARG A 60 -3.12 1.60 -12.18
CA ARG A 60 -2.21 1.18 -13.25
C ARG A 60 -1.26 2.28 -13.66
N THR A 61 -0.01 1.92 -13.93
CA THR A 61 0.95 2.83 -14.55
C THR A 61 0.64 3.01 -16.04
N VAL A 62 1.30 3.99 -16.67
CA VAL A 62 1.25 4.19 -18.14
C VAL A 62 1.63 2.92 -18.91
N GLY A 63 2.54 2.10 -18.35
CA GLY A 63 2.92 0.80 -18.93
C GLY A 63 1.91 -0.34 -18.72
N GLY A 64 0.73 -0.06 -18.16
CA GLY A 64 -0.33 -1.04 -17.91
C GLY A 64 -0.12 -1.93 -16.69
N VAL A 65 0.99 -1.76 -15.95
CA VAL A 65 1.31 -2.54 -14.76
C VAL A 65 0.39 -2.13 -13.63
N GLN A 66 -0.33 -3.09 -13.05
CA GLN A 66 -1.10 -2.86 -11.85
C GLN A 66 -0.18 -2.74 -10.64
N VAL A 67 -0.29 -1.63 -9.94
CA VAL A 67 0.54 -1.27 -8.77
C VAL A 67 -0.30 -1.10 -7.52
N GLY A 68 -1.63 -1.22 -7.60
CA GLY A 68 -2.48 -0.99 -6.45
C GLY A 68 -3.96 -1.14 -6.75
N SER A 69 -4.76 -0.76 -5.76
CA SER A 69 -6.21 -0.65 -5.88
C SER A 69 -6.74 0.51 -5.03
N ALA A 70 -7.81 1.14 -5.50
CA ALA A 70 -8.55 2.18 -4.82
C ALA A 70 -9.94 1.66 -4.43
N ASP A 71 -10.35 1.94 -3.20
CA ASP A 71 -11.68 1.69 -2.67
C ASP A 71 -12.32 3.03 -2.30
N TYR A 72 -13.13 3.55 -3.22
CA TYR A 72 -13.82 4.82 -3.04
C TYR A 72 -14.93 4.75 -1.98
N ALA A 73 -15.45 3.56 -1.65
CA ALA A 73 -16.45 3.43 -0.60
C ALA A 73 -15.83 3.69 0.79
N THR A 74 -14.58 3.27 0.99
CA THR A 74 -13.83 3.55 2.23
C THR A 74 -12.98 4.81 2.16
N GLY A 75 -12.74 5.35 0.96
CA GLY A 75 -11.85 6.49 0.73
C GLY A 75 -10.36 6.13 0.85
N LEU A 76 -10.04 4.83 0.83
CA LEU A 76 -8.69 4.29 1.02
C LEU A 76 -8.20 3.62 -0.25
N MET A 77 -6.89 3.61 -0.43
CA MET A 77 -6.23 2.88 -1.51
C MET A 77 -5.01 2.14 -1.00
N TRP A 78 -4.70 1.03 -1.66
CA TRP A 78 -3.47 0.29 -1.47
C TRP A 78 -2.54 0.56 -2.65
N VAL A 79 -1.34 1.04 -2.36
CA VAL A 79 -0.31 1.33 -3.36
C VAL A 79 0.92 0.47 -3.07
N GLY A 80 1.39 -0.25 -4.08
CA GLY A 80 2.49 -1.20 -3.99
C GLY A 80 3.77 -0.69 -4.63
N ARG A 81 4.82 -0.54 -3.81
CA ARG A 81 6.19 -0.34 -4.29
C ARG A 81 6.80 -1.68 -4.69
N LYS A 82 7.52 -1.73 -5.82
CA LYS A 82 8.31 -2.90 -6.21
C LYS A 82 9.34 -3.27 -5.14
N LEU A 83 9.36 -4.55 -4.75
CA LEU A 83 10.33 -5.06 -3.78
C LEU A 83 11.76 -4.98 -4.35
N ARG A 84 12.70 -4.56 -3.50
CA ARG A 84 14.14 -4.57 -3.76
C ARG A 84 14.80 -5.67 -2.93
N GLU A 85 16.01 -6.02 -3.33
CA GLU A 85 16.87 -6.90 -2.54
C GLU A 85 17.02 -6.33 -1.12
N GLY A 86 16.73 -7.16 -0.10
CA GLY A 86 16.71 -6.76 1.30
C GLY A 86 15.35 -6.27 1.85
N ASP A 87 14.34 -6.02 1.02
CA ASP A 87 12.99 -5.67 1.51
C ASP A 87 12.28 -6.89 2.15
N LEU A 88 12.65 -8.11 1.72
CA LEU A 88 12.20 -9.34 2.35
C LEU A 88 13.11 -9.69 3.53
N PRO A 89 12.55 -10.10 4.69
CA PRO A 89 13.34 -10.62 5.78
C PRO A 89 14.11 -11.83 5.25
N SER A 90 15.42 -11.68 5.12
CA SER A 90 16.34 -12.79 4.93
C SER A 90 16.04 -13.80 6.03
N LYS A 91 15.73 -15.05 5.67
CA LYS A 91 15.74 -16.15 6.64
C LYS A 91 17.11 -16.12 7.30
N LYS A 92 17.26 -15.51 8.47
CA LYS A 92 18.39 -15.83 9.33
C LYS A 92 18.21 -17.30 9.67
N PRO A 93 19.22 -18.17 9.44
CA PRO A 93 19.18 -19.49 10.03
C PRO A 93 19.06 -19.28 11.53
N GLN A 94 18.02 -19.87 12.10
CA GLN A 94 17.83 -19.93 13.53
C GLN A 94 19.03 -20.70 14.08
N ALA A 95 19.95 -19.99 14.72
CA ALA A 95 21.08 -20.58 15.43
C ALA A 95 20.58 -21.29 16.69
#